data_AF-A0A378AB96-F1
#
_entry.id   AF-A0A378AB96-F1
#
_cell.length_a   1.000
_cell.length_b   1.000
_cell.length_c   1.000
_cell.angle_alpha   90.00
_cell.angle_beta   90.00
_cell.angle_gamma   90.00
#
_symmetry.space_group_name_H-M   'P 1'
#
loop_
_entity.id
_entity.type
_entity.pdbx_description
1 polymer ?
#
loop_
_entity_poly.entity_id
_entity_poly.type
_entity_poly.pdbx_seq_one_letter_code
_entity_poly.pdbx_strand_id
1 'polypeptide(L)' 'MSLLAAPEETSPAVEALENLDPDSLTPRQALEWIYRLKSLV' A
#
# COMPACT_ATOMS: atom_id res chain seq x y z
N MET A 1 0.15 -30.63 10.71
CA MET A 1 0.96 -29.40 10.90
C MET A 1 0.08 -28.19 10.62
N SER A 2 -0.43 -27.54 11.67
CA SER A 2 -1.08 -26.24 11.52
C SER A 2 0.01 -25.18 11.42
N LEU A 3 0.25 -24.68 10.21
CA LEU A 3 1.05 -23.48 10.01
C LEU A 3 0.17 -22.31 10.43
N LEU A 4 0.28 -21.87 11.69
CA LEU A 4 -0.11 -20.51 12.02
C LEU A 4 0.81 -19.62 11.20
N ALA A 5 0.30 -19.08 10.09
CA ALA A 5 0.93 -17.95 9.43
C ALA A 5 1.13 -16.88 10.50
N ALA A 6 2.40 -16.52 10.77
CA ALA A 6 2.68 -15.35 11.58
C ALA A 6 1.87 -14.20 10.98
N PRO A 7 1.21 -13.34 11.78
CA PRO A 7 0.61 -12.14 11.24
C PRO A 7 1.76 -11.37 10.59
N GLU A 8 1.79 -11.33 9.27
CA GLU A 8 2.64 -10.41 8.53
C GLU A 8 2.32 -9.05 9.12
N GLU A 9 3.28 -8.41 9.81
CA GLU A 9 3.14 -7.01 10.19
C GLU A 9 2.84 -6.28 8.89
N THR A 10 1.59 -5.83 8.74
CA THR A 10 1.11 -5.24 7.50
C THR A 10 2.04 -4.09 7.17
N SER A 11 2.78 -4.23 6.07
CA SER A 11 3.70 -3.18 5.64
C SER A 11 2.89 -1.88 5.51
N PRO A 12 3.41 -0.73 5.96
CA PRO A 12 2.70 0.54 5.87
C PRO A 12 2.32 0.90 4.43
N ALA A 13 3.00 0.32 3.43
CA ALA A 13 2.62 0.43 2.03
C ALA A 13 1.31 -0.32 1.70
N VAL A 14 1.08 -1.48 2.30
CA VAL A 14 -0.11 -2.32 2.09
C VAL A 14 -1.35 -1.63 2.68
N GLU A 15 -1.24 -1.12 3.91
CA GLU A 15 -2.34 -0.36 4.55
C GLU A 15 -2.68 0.91 3.77
N ALA A 16 -1.67 1.58 3.22
CA ALA A 16 -1.88 2.76 2.38
C ALA A 16 -2.60 2.42 1.06
N LEU A 17 -2.36 1.25 0.49
CA LEU A 17 -3.01 0.78 -0.74
C LEU A 17 -4.46 0.34 -0.50
N GLU A 18 -4.76 -0.30 0.62
CA GLU A 18 -6.13 -0.76 0.95
C GLU A 18 -7.13 0.41 1.07
N ASN A 19 -6.65 1.58 1.50
CA ASN A 19 -7.47 2.77 1.68
C ASN A 19 -7.46 3.71 0.47
N LEU A 20 -6.74 3.37 -0.60
CA LEU A 20 -6.57 4.22 -1.77
C LEU A 20 -7.59 3.87 -2.86
N ASP A 21 -8.41 4.84 -3.25
CA ASP A 21 -9.26 4.73 -4.44
C ASP A 21 -8.50 5.24 -5.68
N PRO A 22 -8.05 4.35 -6.58
CA PRO A 22 -7.27 4.74 -7.75
C PRO A 22 -8.08 5.57 -8.76
N ASP A 23 -9.40 5.39 -8.83
CA ASP A 23 -10.27 6.08 -9.80
C ASP A 23 -10.51 7.54 -9.40
N SER A 24 -10.30 7.87 -8.13
CA SER A 24 -10.39 9.24 -7.61
C SER A 24 -9.16 10.10 -7.91
N LEU A 25 -8.04 9.49 -8.34
CA LEU A 25 -6.77 10.18 -8.50
C LEU A 25 -6.63 10.79 -9.91
N THR A 26 -6.16 12.04 -9.96
CA THR A 26 -5.65 12.62 -11.21
C THR A 26 -4.31 11.98 -11.58
N PRO A 27 -3.90 11.99 -12.86
CA PRO A 27 -2.61 11.42 -13.29
C PRO A 27 -1.39 11.94 -12.52
N ARG A 28 -1.42 13.22 -12.11
CA ARG A 28 -0.36 13.81 -11.28
C ARG A 28 -0.35 13.26 -9.86
N GLN A 29 -1.52 13.12 -9.24
CA GLN A 29 -1.63 12.54 -7.90
C GLN A 29 -1.22 11.07 -7.89
N ALA A 30 -1.55 10.31 -8.93
CA ALA A 30 -1.08 8.93 -9.08
C ALA A 30 0.45 8.86 -9.09
N LEU A 31 1.12 9.77 -9.82
CA LEU A 31 2.58 9.85 -9.84
C LEU A 31 3.17 10.18 -8.45
N GLU A 32 2.58 11.15 -7.74
CA GLU A 32 2.99 11.49 -6.37
C GLU A 32 2.82 10.29 -5.42
N TRP A 33 1.74 9.54 -5.56
CA TRP A 33 1.49 8.31 -4.80
C TRP A 33 2.53 7.22 -5.05
N ILE A 34 3.01 7.06 -6.28
CA ILE A 34 4.09 6.11 -6.60
C ILE A 34 5.37 6.44 -5.83
N TYR A 35 5.75 7.72 -5.76
CA TYR A 35 6.92 8.13 -4.97
C TYR A 35 6.70 7.97 -3.47
N ARG A 36 5.49 8.25 -2.98
CA ARG A 36 5.13 8.03 -1.58
C ARG A 36 5.21 6.56 -1.20
N LEU A 37 4.62 5.67 -2.00
CA LEU A 37 4.68 4.22 -1.79
C LEU A 37 6.12 3.73 -1.79
N LYS A 38 6.94 4.19 -2.75
CA LYS A 38 8.38 3.85 -2.79
C LYS A 38 9.15 4.22 -1.52
N SER A 39 8.72 5.24 -0.78
CA SER A 39 9.36 5.60 0.50
C SER A 39 8.92 4.72 1.69
N LEU A 40 7.87 3.93 1.52
CA LEU A 40 7.28 3.05 2.53
C LEU A 40 7.70 1.57 2.36
N VAL A 41 8.40 1.24 1.27
CA VAL A 41 8.96 -0.09 0.98
C VAL A 41 10.48 -0.07 1.16
#